data_AF-A0A1W1BXX2-F1
#
_entry.id   AF-A0A1W1BXX2-F1
#
_cell.length_a   1.000
_cell.length_b   1.000
_cell.length_c   1.000
_cell.angle_alpha   90.00
_cell.angle_beta   90.00
_cell.angle_gamma   90.00
#
_symmetry.space_group_name_H-M   'P 1'
#
loop_
_entity.id
_entity.type
_entity.pdbx_description
1 polymer ?
#
loop_
_entity_poly.entity_id
_entity_poly.type
_entity_poly.pdbx_seq_one_letter_code
_entity_poly.pdbx_strand_id
1 'polypeptide(L)'
;MESQHIAFGYSSDMDWVLLSTAIAPLLLSSILMISKLYRGQIESYRDTYQRVGVGGLIAILTVWELLSFCLSGDMLSLYIPILNPLDLLEIASLTMALYWISTQKFSLNRYLYVVFAFVGTALISVIFARAVHHYMGIAYDFKPLWSSIFFQAGLSIVWSLLAISLMLYSQKRASRPMWIGGFILFMLVVAKLFLVELSSSGTVERIVSFMAVGSLLLLIGYFAPLPPAKSLSTASQE
;
A
#
# COMPACT_ATOMS: atom_id res chain seq x y z
N MET A 1 19.31 19.05 -40.36
CA MET A 1 17.86 18.98 -40.12
C MET A 1 17.66 18.53 -38.69
N GLU A 2 17.61 19.49 -37.78
CA GLU A 2 17.25 19.30 -36.38
C GLU A 2 15.80 18.78 -36.28
N SER A 3 15.63 17.60 -35.71
CA SER A 3 14.34 17.15 -35.20
C SER A 3 14.23 17.59 -33.75
N GLN A 4 13.63 18.77 -33.55
CA GLN A 4 13.14 19.19 -32.24
C GLN A 4 12.04 18.21 -31.81
N HIS A 5 12.38 17.27 -30.95
CA HIS A 5 11.42 16.55 -30.14
C HIS A 5 10.85 17.54 -29.13
N ILE A 6 9.68 18.10 -29.43
CA ILE A 6 8.84 18.78 -28.44
C ILE A 6 8.26 17.69 -27.54
N ALA A 7 9.07 17.21 -26.60
CA ALA A 7 8.58 16.55 -25.41
C ALA A 7 7.91 17.65 -24.57
N PHE A 8 6.62 17.52 -24.31
CA PHE A 8 5.93 18.35 -23.32
C PHE A 8 6.70 18.20 -22.02
N GLY A 9 7.45 19.24 -21.63
CA GLY A 9 8.51 19.15 -20.63
C GLY A 9 7.95 18.80 -19.26
N TYR A 10 8.07 17.53 -18.88
CA TYR A 10 8.02 17.12 -17.50
C TYR A 10 9.37 17.48 -16.87
N SER A 11 9.47 18.68 -16.29
CA SER A 11 10.69 19.07 -15.58
C SER A 11 10.73 18.40 -14.22
N SER A 12 11.91 17.93 -13.83
CA SER A 12 12.22 17.48 -12.45
C SER A 12 11.77 18.50 -11.39
N ASP A 13 11.64 19.78 -11.76
CA ASP A 13 11.10 20.82 -10.89
C ASP A 13 9.66 20.55 -10.43
N MET A 14 8.81 19.94 -11.29
CA MET A 14 7.42 19.62 -10.93
C MET A 14 7.36 18.54 -9.84
N ASP A 15 8.23 17.54 -9.94
CA ASP A 15 8.40 16.49 -8.94
C ASP A 15 8.77 17.10 -7.58
N TRP A 16 9.78 17.96 -7.55
CA TRP A 16 10.22 18.64 -6.32
C TRP A 16 9.14 19.56 -5.72
N VAL A 17 8.39 20.27 -6.57
CA VAL A 17 7.25 21.08 -6.13
C VAL A 17 6.19 20.21 -5.49
N LEU A 18 5.79 19.10 -6.14
CA LEU A 18 4.79 18.20 -5.58
C LEU A 18 5.26 17.62 -4.25
N LEU A 19 6.52 17.19 -4.14
CA LEU A 19 7.12 16.70 -2.90
C LEU A 19 7.04 17.75 -1.78
N SER A 20 7.38 19.01 -2.08
CA SER A 20 7.34 20.10 -1.09
C SER A 20 5.93 20.35 -0.55
N THR A 21 4.90 20.17 -1.38
CA THR A 21 3.50 20.42 -0.99
C THR A 21 2.95 19.39 0.00
N ALA A 22 3.52 18.19 0.09
CA ALA A 22 3.12 17.20 1.09
C ALA A 22 3.87 17.31 2.43
N ILE A 23 5.09 17.87 2.43
CA ILE A 23 5.85 18.05 3.66
C ILE A 23 5.08 18.92 4.66
N ALA A 24 4.52 20.05 4.21
CA ALA A 24 3.78 20.97 5.07
C ALA A 24 2.57 20.32 5.78
N PRO A 25 1.60 19.68 5.09
CA PRO A 25 0.48 19.01 5.75
C PRO A 25 0.92 17.79 6.57
N LEU A 26 1.97 17.07 6.19
CA LEU A 26 2.51 15.96 6.98
C LEU A 26 3.13 16.43 8.30
N LEU A 27 3.94 17.50 8.27
CA LEU A 27 4.51 18.08 9.48
C LEU A 27 3.43 18.70 10.36
N LEU A 28 2.50 19.44 9.76
CA LEU A 28 1.40 20.06 10.50
C LEU A 28 0.51 19.00 11.17
N SER A 29 0.16 17.93 10.46
CA SER A 29 -0.59 16.82 11.07
C SER A 29 0.19 16.15 12.20
N SER A 30 1.50 15.95 12.02
CA SER A 30 2.38 15.39 13.06
C SER A 30 2.41 16.27 14.31
N ILE A 31 2.52 17.59 14.13
CA ILE A 31 2.48 18.59 15.21
C ILE A 31 1.12 18.53 15.93
N LEU A 32 0.00 18.61 15.21
CA LEU A 32 -1.34 18.59 15.81
C LEU A 32 -1.65 17.27 16.56
N MET A 33 -0.95 16.17 16.26
CA MET A 33 -1.07 14.93 17.02
C MET A 33 -0.32 14.94 18.36
N ILE A 34 0.58 15.89 18.61
CA ILE A 34 1.32 16.01 19.87
C ILE A 34 0.37 16.56 20.94
N SER A 35 -0.17 15.67 21.77
CA SER A 35 -1.13 16.01 22.84
C SER A 35 -0.62 17.07 23.81
N LYS A 36 0.70 17.11 24.06
CA LYS A 36 1.34 18.07 24.98
C LYS A 36 1.23 19.54 24.53
N LEU A 37 0.90 19.80 23.26
CA LEU A 37 0.74 21.16 22.72
C LEU A 37 -0.57 21.82 23.17
N TYR A 38 -1.58 21.02 23.53
CA TYR A 38 -2.87 21.53 23.99
C TYR A 38 -2.85 21.64 25.52
N ARG A 39 -2.39 22.78 26.03
CA ARG A 39 -2.42 23.12 27.47
C ARG A 39 -3.17 24.44 27.70
N GLY A 40 -3.80 24.56 28.85
CA GLY A 40 -4.53 25.78 29.23
C GLY A 40 -5.82 25.93 28.43
N GLN A 41 -6.08 27.13 27.90
CA GLN A 41 -7.36 27.47 27.27
C GLN A 41 -7.70 26.68 25.99
N ILE A 42 -6.70 26.04 25.36
CA ILE A 42 -6.85 25.30 24.10
C ILE A 42 -7.09 23.79 24.34
N GLU A 43 -6.98 23.31 25.58
CA GLU A 43 -7.19 21.90 25.92
C GLU A 43 -8.59 21.42 25.55
N SER A 44 -9.60 22.26 25.77
CA SER A 44 -11.00 21.98 25.40
C SER A 44 -11.22 21.74 23.90
N TYR A 45 -10.34 22.27 23.04
CA TYR A 45 -10.45 22.14 21.58
C TYR A 45 -9.57 21.02 21.01
N ARG A 46 -8.78 20.34 21.85
CA ARG A 46 -7.83 19.30 21.42
C ARG A 46 -8.49 18.24 20.53
N ASP A 47 -9.62 17.68 20.97
CA ASP A 47 -10.32 16.63 20.22
C ASP A 47 -10.80 17.14 18.86
N THR A 48 -11.25 18.40 18.77
CA THR A 48 -11.68 19.02 17.51
C THR A 48 -10.50 19.17 16.55
N TYR A 49 -9.35 19.66 17.01
CA TYR A 49 -8.16 19.78 16.16
C TYR A 49 -7.60 18.42 15.74
N GLN A 50 -7.52 17.46 16.66
CA GLN A 50 -7.01 16.11 16.37
C GLN A 50 -7.97 15.32 15.48
N ARG A 51 -9.27 15.55 15.56
CA ARG A 51 -10.26 14.87 14.72
C ARG A 51 -10.48 15.59 13.39
N VAL A 52 -10.90 16.84 13.43
CA VAL A 52 -11.31 17.60 12.22
C VAL A 52 -10.09 18.18 11.52
N GLY A 53 -9.19 18.83 12.25
CA GLY A 53 -7.98 19.44 11.67
C GLY A 53 -7.07 18.43 11.01
N VAL A 54 -6.62 17.42 11.77
CA VAL A 54 -5.79 16.34 11.21
C VAL A 54 -6.54 15.54 10.16
N GLY A 55 -7.84 15.25 10.36
CA GLY A 55 -8.64 14.54 9.35
C GLY A 55 -8.68 15.26 7.99
N GLY A 56 -8.84 16.58 7.99
CA GLY A 56 -8.77 17.39 6.77
C GLY A 56 -7.39 17.33 6.10
N LEU A 57 -6.32 17.39 6.89
CA LEU A 57 -4.94 17.27 6.37
C LEU A 57 -4.67 15.87 5.80
N ILE A 58 -5.16 14.81 6.45
CA ILE A 58 -5.07 13.45 5.91
C ILE A 58 -5.84 13.31 4.60
N ALA A 59 -7.00 13.95 4.46
CA ALA A 59 -7.73 13.93 3.19
C ALA A 59 -6.93 14.60 2.06
N ILE A 60 -6.31 15.74 2.34
CA ILE A 60 -5.40 16.43 1.39
C ILE A 60 -4.21 15.54 1.05
N LEU A 61 -3.55 14.94 2.05
CA LEU A 61 -2.43 14.02 1.86
C LEU A 61 -2.83 12.78 1.06
N THR A 62 -4.06 12.27 1.23
CA THR A 62 -4.56 11.12 0.47
C THR A 62 -4.77 11.47 -0.99
N VAL A 63 -5.30 12.66 -1.30
CA VAL A 63 -5.41 13.12 -2.69
C VAL A 63 -4.03 13.31 -3.29
N TRP A 64 -3.11 13.92 -2.54
CA TRP A 64 -1.73 14.08 -2.94
C TRP A 64 -1.05 12.73 -3.23
N GLU A 65 -1.22 11.74 -2.37
CA GLU A 65 -0.71 10.37 -2.53
C GLU A 65 -1.14 9.77 -3.87
N LEU A 66 -2.43 9.86 -4.19
CA LEU A 66 -2.97 9.30 -5.42
C LEU A 66 -2.46 10.01 -6.67
N LEU A 67 -2.19 11.32 -6.58
CA LEU A 67 -1.56 12.08 -7.66
C LEU A 67 -0.08 11.72 -7.82
N SER A 68 0.62 11.50 -6.69
CA SER A 68 2.03 11.10 -6.67
C SER A 68 2.30 9.75 -7.33
N PHE A 69 1.29 8.88 -7.40
CA PHE A 69 1.39 7.61 -8.13
C PHE A 69 1.70 7.78 -9.63
N CYS A 70 1.38 8.93 -10.21
CA CYS A 70 1.69 9.25 -11.60
C CYS A 70 3.13 9.74 -11.82
N LEU A 71 3.93 9.93 -10.77
CA LEU A 71 5.31 10.38 -10.90
C LEU A 71 6.30 9.21 -10.97
N SER A 72 7.32 9.33 -11.82
CA SER A 72 8.41 8.35 -12.00
C SER A 72 9.38 8.27 -10.82
N GLY A 73 9.44 9.32 -10.00
CA GLY A 73 10.33 9.38 -8.83
C GLY A 73 11.78 9.73 -9.16
N ASP A 74 12.01 10.52 -10.21
CA ASP A 74 13.33 10.91 -10.74
C ASP A 74 14.01 12.00 -9.89
N MET A 75 13.94 11.85 -8.57
CA MET A 75 14.41 12.84 -7.59
C MET A 75 15.92 12.75 -7.34
N LEU A 76 16.45 11.52 -7.29
CA LEU A 76 17.86 11.25 -7.03
C LEU A 76 18.48 10.64 -8.28
N SER A 77 19.78 10.87 -8.50
CA SER A 77 20.52 10.26 -9.61
C SER A 77 20.53 8.73 -9.58
N LEU A 78 20.34 8.14 -8.39
CA LEU A 78 20.16 6.71 -8.19
C LEU A 78 18.82 6.45 -7.51
N TYR A 79 17.92 5.77 -8.20
CA TYR A 79 16.69 5.29 -7.60
C TYR A 79 16.98 4.03 -6.76
N ILE A 80 16.57 4.08 -5.49
CA ILE A 80 16.55 2.93 -4.60
C ILE A 80 15.13 2.84 -4.04
N PRO A 81 14.38 1.75 -4.30
CA PRO A 81 13.02 1.59 -3.79
C PRO A 81 12.97 1.80 -2.29
N ILE A 82 11.89 2.41 -1.77
CA ILE A 82 11.66 2.70 -0.34
C ILE A 82 12.59 3.79 0.23
N LEU A 83 13.80 3.96 -0.29
CA LEU A 83 14.75 4.99 0.13
C LEU A 83 14.67 6.26 -0.73
N ASN A 84 13.93 6.22 -1.84
CA ASN A 84 13.65 7.41 -2.62
C ASN A 84 12.85 8.43 -1.76
N PRO A 85 13.16 9.73 -1.83
CA PRO A 85 12.44 10.76 -1.07
C PRO A 85 10.93 10.74 -1.29
N LEU A 86 10.46 10.44 -2.49
CA LEU A 86 9.04 10.33 -2.81
C LEU A 86 8.41 9.12 -2.12
N ASP A 87 9.03 7.95 -2.25
CA ASP A 87 8.57 6.71 -1.60
C ASP A 87 8.51 6.86 -0.07
N LEU A 88 9.52 7.51 0.53
CA LEU A 88 9.57 7.80 1.97
C LEU A 88 8.39 8.69 2.41
N LEU A 89 8.08 9.71 1.61
CA LEU A 89 7.02 10.66 1.93
C LEU A 89 5.62 10.01 1.80
N GLU A 90 5.43 9.19 0.78
CA GLU A 90 4.22 8.36 0.59
C GLU A 90 4.02 7.36 1.73
N ILE A 91 5.08 6.65 2.12
CA ILE A 91 5.05 5.73 3.29
C ILE A 91 4.72 6.50 4.58
N ALA A 92 5.32 7.68 4.78
CA ALA A 92 5.07 8.50 5.96
C ALA A 92 3.63 9.05 5.99
N SER A 93 3.12 9.51 4.84
CA SER A 93 1.74 9.95 4.63
C SER A 93 0.73 8.85 4.98
N LEU A 94 0.90 7.65 4.40
CA LEU A 94 0.06 6.49 4.68
C LEU A 94 0.13 6.06 6.16
N THR A 95 1.33 6.04 6.74
CA THR A 95 1.53 5.69 8.15
C THR A 95 0.85 6.69 9.07
N MET A 96 0.93 7.99 8.76
CA MET A 96 0.28 9.04 9.52
C MET A 96 -1.24 8.94 9.44
N ALA A 97 -1.79 8.61 8.27
CA ALA A 97 -3.23 8.36 8.10
C ALA A 97 -3.69 7.15 8.94
N LEU A 98 -2.98 6.03 8.90
CA LEU A 98 -3.28 4.84 9.70
C LEU A 98 -3.16 5.11 11.21
N TYR A 99 -2.14 5.86 11.63
CA TYR A 99 -1.97 6.30 13.01
C TYR A 99 -3.16 7.15 13.44
N TRP A 100 -3.56 8.13 12.64
CA TRP A 100 -4.73 8.96 12.92
C TRP A 100 -6.02 8.14 13.03
N ILE A 101 -6.30 7.24 12.09
CA ILE A 101 -7.47 6.35 12.18
C ILE A 101 -7.45 5.53 13.48
N SER A 102 -6.27 5.08 13.92
CA SER A 102 -6.12 4.28 15.15
C SER A 102 -6.39 5.06 16.44
N THR A 103 -6.15 6.37 16.45
CA THR A 103 -6.42 7.21 17.62
C THR A 103 -7.87 7.69 17.68
N GLN A 104 -8.57 7.73 16.55
CA GLN A 104 -9.95 8.18 16.49
C GLN A 104 -10.94 7.03 16.74
N LYS A 105 -12.06 7.33 17.43
CA LYS A 105 -13.16 6.39 17.63
C LYS A 105 -14.30 6.68 16.65
N PHE A 106 -14.11 6.42 15.36
CA PHE A 106 -15.20 6.54 14.38
C PHE A 106 -15.99 5.23 14.27
N SER A 107 -17.30 5.35 14.07
CA SER A 107 -18.16 4.22 13.68
C SER A 107 -17.73 3.59 12.34
N LEU A 108 -17.10 4.39 11.46
CA LEU A 108 -16.65 3.99 10.12
C LEU A 108 -15.19 3.52 10.04
N ASN A 109 -14.47 3.39 11.16
CA ASN A 109 -13.04 3.02 11.17
C ASN A 109 -12.73 1.77 10.34
N ARG A 110 -13.61 0.76 10.37
CA ARG A 110 -13.43 -0.47 9.59
C ARG A 110 -13.31 -0.21 8.08
N TYR A 111 -14.09 0.73 7.54
CA TYR A 111 -14.07 1.04 6.11
C TYR A 111 -12.83 1.83 5.75
N LEU A 112 -12.42 2.77 6.62
CA LEU A 112 -11.17 3.51 6.44
C LEU A 112 -9.97 2.56 6.41
N TYR A 113 -9.88 1.59 7.32
CA TYR A 113 -8.81 0.59 7.27
C TYR A 113 -8.81 -0.23 5.98
N VAL A 114 -9.97 -0.58 5.43
CA VAL A 114 -10.06 -1.26 4.14
C VAL A 114 -9.57 -0.36 3.01
N VAL A 115 -10.03 0.90 2.95
CA VAL A 115 -9.59 1.88 1.96
C VAL A 115 -8.07 2.07 2.01
N PHE A 116 -7.50 2.32 3.18
CA PHE A 116 -6.06 2.53 3.32
C PHE A 116 -5.24 1.25 3.13
N ALA A 117 -5.83 0.06 3.31
CA ALA A 117 -5.19 -1.20 2.90
C ALA A 117 -5.10 -1.32 1.36
N PHE A 118 -6.13 -0.89 0.63
CA PHE A 118 -6.07 -0.79 -0.83
C PHE A 118 -5.03 0.24 -1.28
N VAL A 119 -5.02 1.43 -0.67
CA VAL A 119 -4.01 2.46 -0.96
C VAL A 119 -2.61 1.94 -0.67
N GLY A 120 -2.37 1.25 0.44
CA GLY A 120 -1.07 0.66 0.75
C GLY A 120 -0.64 -0.44 -0.22
N THR A 121 -1.58 -1.26 -0.71
CA THR A 121 -1.30 -2.26 -1.75
C THR A 121 -0.97 -1.59 -3.09
N ALA A 122 -1.67 -0.52 -3.43
CA ALA A 122 -1.39 0.30 -4.60
C ALA A 122 -0.01 0.97 -4.50
N LEU A 123 0.32 1.57 -3.35
CA LEU A 123 1.63 2.19 -3.10
C LEU A 123 2.78 1.19 -3.31
N ILE A 124 2.67 -0.02 -2.75
CA ILE A 124 3.67 -1.08 -2.96
C ILE A 124 3.81 -1.42 -4.45
N SER A 125 2.71 -1.43 -5.19
CA SER A 125 2.69 -1.68 -6.63
C SER A 125 3.36 -0.54 -7.43
N VAL A 126 3.15 0.70 -6.99
CA VAL A 126 3.74 1.92 -7.56
C VAL A 126 5.24 1.98 -7.30
N ILE A 127 5.69 1.72 -6.07
CA ILE A 127 7.13 1.62 -5.73
C ILE A 127 7.80 0.55 -6.61
N PHE A 128 7.13 -0.59 -6.80
CA PHE A 128 7.63 -1.61 -7.72
C PHE A 128 7.62 -1.16 -9.18
N ALA A 129 6.60 -0.41 -9.63
CA ALA A 129 6.54 0.15 -10.97
C ALA A 129 7.69 1.13 -11.24
N ARG A 130 8.00 2.01 -10.27
CA ARG A 130 9.15 2.92 -10.33
C ARG A 130 10.46 2.14 -10.37
N ALA A 131 10.60 1.07 -9.57
CA ALA A 131 11.76 0.20 -9.65
C ALA A 131 11.93 -0.42 -11.05
N VAL A 132 10.85 -0.93 -11.65
CA VAL A 132 10.91 -1.48 -13.01
C VAL A 132 11.26 -0.39 -14.04
N HIS A 133 10.70 0.81 -13.91
CA HIS A 133 11.05 1.93 -14.77
C HIS A 133 12.55 2.24 -14.73
N HIS A 134 13.10 2.41 -13.54
CA HIS A 134 14.49 2.79 -13.31
C HIS A 134 15.49 1.70 -13.69
N TYR A 135 15.21 0.43 -13.35
CA TYR A 135 16.16 -0.67 -13.57
C TYR A 135 16.02 -1.35 -14.92
N MET A 136 14.82 -1.34 -15.53
CA MET A 136 14.56 -2.01 -16.81
C MET A 136 14.40 -1.03 -17.98
N GLY A 137 14.48 0.29 -17.74
CA GLY A 137 14.40 1.32 -18.77
C GLY A 137 13.03 1.40 -19.47
N ILE A 138 11.97 0.88 -18.84
CA ILE A 138 10.62 0.89 -19.39
C ILE A 138 9.98 2.22 -19.04
N ALA A 139 9.44 2.97 -20.01
CA ALA A 139 8.81 4.26 -19.76
C ALA A 139 7.75 4.19 -18.64
N TYR A 140 7.75 5.17 -17.73
CA TYR A 140 6.80 5.27 -16.63
C TYR A 140 5.44 5.78 -17.14
N ASP A 141 4.75 4.92 -17.88
CA ASP A 141 3.39 5.12 -18.35
C ASP A 141 2.63 3.79 -18.14
N PHE A 142 1.33 3.88 -17.89
CA PHE A 142 0.48 2.73 -17.66
C PHE A 142 0.60 1.68 -18.76
N LYS A 143 0.57 2.08 -20.05
CA LYS A 143 0.53 1.10 -21.16
C LYS A 143 1.85 0.33 -21.31
N PRO A 144 3.03 0.97 -21.38
CA PRO A 144 4.32 0.27 -21.41
C PRO A 144 4.52 -0.64 -20.19
N LEU A 145 4.28 -0.14 -18.97
CA LEU A 145 4.44 -0.92 -17.75
C LEU A 145 3.50 -2.13 -17.71
N TRP A 146 2.21 -1.92 -18.00
CA TRP A 146 1.23 -3.01 -17.94
C TRP A 146 1.50 -4.12 -18.95
N SER A 147 2.05 -3.77 -20.11
CA SER A 147 2.45 -4.74 -21.16
C SER A 147 3.76 -5.48 -20.87
N SER A 148 4.53 -5.04 -19.86
CA SER A 148 5.83 -5.61 -19.53
C SER A 148 5.71 -6.92 -18.76
N ILE A 149 6.43 -7.95 -19.23
CA ILE A 149 6.53 -9.22 -18.51
C ILE A 149 7.24 -9.07 -17.16
N PHE A 150 8.24 -8.19 -17.06
CA PHE A 150 8.95 -7.93 -15.80
C PHE A 150 8.02 -7.31 -14.76
N PHE A 151 7.20 -6.35 -15.19
CA PHE A 151 6.23 -5.73 -14.29
C PHE A 151 5.14 -6.73 -13.87
N GLN A 152 4.57 -7.48 -14.81
CA GLN A 152 3.50 -8.44 -14.51
C GLN A 152 3.95 -9.58 -13.60
N ALA A 153 5.11 -10.18 -13.88
CA ALA A 153 5.66 -11.28 -13.08
C ALA A 153 6.14 -10.78 -11.71
N GLY A 154 6.86 -9.66 -11.69
CA GLY A 154 7.33 -9.06 -10.45
C GLY A 154 6.20 -8.61 -9.53
N LEU A 155 5.13 -8.02 -10.08
CA LEU A 155 3.95 -7.64 -9.31
C LEU A 155 3.29 -8.86 -8.64
N SER A 156 3.22 -10.00 -9.34
CA SER A 156 2.70 -11.25 -8.77
C SER A 156 3.56 -11.74 -7.60
N ILE A 157 4.90 -11.64 -7.71
CA ILE A 157 5.83 -11.99 -6.63
C ILE A 157 5.64 -11.04 -5.44
N VAL A 158 5.63 -9.73 -5.69
CA VAL A 158 5.46 -8.71 -4.64
C VAL A 158 4.13 -8.88 -3.91
N TRP A 159 3.02 -9.09 -4.62
CA TRP A 159 1.72 -9.32 -3.99
C TRP A 159 1.66 -10.65 -3.24
N SER A 160 2.32 -11.70 -3.71
CA SER A 160 2.43 -12.97 -2.99
C SER A 160 3.18 -12.81 -1.67
N LEU A 161 4.34 -12.12 -1.70
CA LEU A 161 5.13 -11.84 -0.50
C LEU A 161 4.36 -10.96 0.48
N LEU A 162 3.65 -9.94 0.00
CA LEU A 162 2.80 -9.08 0.80
C LEU A 162 1.68 -9.88 1.47
N ALA A 163 0.98 -10.72 0.70
CA ALA A 163 -0.11 -11.54 1.18
C ALA A 163 0.34 -12.53 2.26
N ILE A 164 1.44 -13.25 2.03
CA ILE A 164 2.03 -14.17 3.01
C ILE A 164 2.46 -13.40 4.27
N SER A 165 3.13 -12.24 4.10
CA SER A 165 3.56 -11.41 5.23
C SER A 165 2.38 -10.91 6.06
N LEU A 166 1.27 -10.52 5.43
CA LEU A 166 0.03 -10.14 6.10
C LEU A 166 -0.56 -11.31 6.91
N MET A 167 -0.64 -12.49 6.31
CA MET A 167 -1.16 -13.69 6.98
C MET A 167 -0.27 -14.08 8.18
N LEU A 168 1.05 -14.08 8.03
CA LEU A 168 1.99 -14.38 9.13
C LEU A 168 1.94 -13.31 10.23
N TYR A 169 1.92 -12.02 9.86
CA TYR A 169 1.84 -10.94 10.84
C TYR A 169 0.51 -10.90 11.58
N SER A 170 -0.58 -11.30 10.91
CA SER A 170 -1.91 -11.36 11.52
C SER A 170 -1.98 -12.33 12.70
N GLN A 171 -1.17 -13.40 12.70
CA GLN A 171 -1.08 -14.35 13.80
C GLN A 171 -0.50 -13.69 15.06
N LYS A 172 0.59 -12.93 14.90
CA LYS A 172 1.21 -12.18 16.00
C LYS A 172 0.25 -11.16 16.62
N ARG A 173 -0.70 -10.64 15.82
CA ARG A 173 -1.71 -9.67 16.24
C ARG A 173 -3.08 -10.27 16.56
N ALA A 174 -3.25 -11.60 16.45
CA ALA A 174 -4.54 -12.29 16.53
C ALA A 174 -5.66 -11.61 15.70
N SER A 175 -5.32 -11.05 14.54
CA SER A 175 -6.21 -10.19 13.75
C SER A 175 -6.81 -10.94 12.56
N ARG A 176 -8.05 -11.43 12.71
CA ARG A 176 -8.79 -12.09 11.62
C ARG A 176 -8.94 -11.21 10.36
N PRO A 177 -9.26 -9.90 10.46
CA PRO A 177 -9.39 -9.05 9.27
C PRO A 177 -8.08 -8.95 8.46
N MET A 178 -6.93 -8.87 9.13
CA MET A 178 -5.62 -8.84 8.45
C MET A 178 -5.31 -10.17 7.76
N TRP A 179 -5.62 -11.29 8.42
CA TRP A 179 -5.48 -12.61 7.82
C TRP A 179 -6.33 -12.77 6.57
N ILE A 180 -7.61 -12.38 6.64
CA ILE A 180 -8.57 -12.46 5.53
C ILE A 180 -8.11 -11.56 4.38
N GLY A 181 -7.63 -10.34 4.67
CA GLY A 181 -7.09 -9.44 3.65
C GLY A 181 -5.91 -10.06 2.91
N GLY A 182 -4.95 -10.63 3.65
CA GLY A 182 -3.83 -11.37 3.06
C GLY A 182 -4.30 -12.57 2.23
N PHE A 183 -5.24 -13.36 2.72
CA PHE A 183 -5.80 -14.50 2.00
C PHE A 183 -6.52 -14.09 0.70
N ILE A 184 -7.32 -13.02 0.73
CA ILE A 184 -7.99 -12.48 -0.47
C ILE A 184 -6.95 -12.03 -1.51
N LEU A 185 -5.93 -11.29 -1.09
CA LEU A 185 -4.86 -10.84 -1.97
C LEU A 185 -4.10 -12.03 -2.58
N PHE A 186 -3.80 -13.04 -1.77
CA PHE A 186 -3.16 -14.28 -2.23
C PHE A 186 -4.01 -15.03 -3.25
N MET A 187 -5.31 -15.21 -2.98
CA MET A 187 -6.23 -15.86 -3.92
C MET A 187 -6.37 -15.07 -5.22
N LEU A 188 -6.31 -13.75 -5.17
CA LEU A 188 -6.30 -12.90 -6.37
C LEU A 188 -5.05 -13.20 -7.21
N VAL A 189 -3.86 -13.23 -6.61
CA VAL A 189 -2.62 -13.57 -7.34
C VAL A 189 -2.69 -14.97 -7.93
N VAL A 190 -3.13 -15.95 -7.14
CA VAL A 190 -3.30 -17.33 -7.61
C VAL A 190 -4.26 -17.38 -8.81
N ALA A 191 -5.41 -16.71 -8.72
CA ALA A 191 -6.36 -16.64 -9.83
C ALA A 191 -5.73 -15.98 -11.07
N LYS A 192 -4.97 -14.88 -10.89
CA LYS A 192 -4.23 -14.22 -11.98
C LYS A 192 -3.26 -15.20 -12.64
N LEU A 193 -2.47 -15.94 -11.87
CA LEU A 193 -1.53 -16.93 -12.40
C LEU A 193 -2.27 -18.00 -13.19
N PHE A 194 -3.38 -18.54 -12.67
CA PHE A 194 -4.17 -19.51 -13.43
C PHE A 194 -4.71 -18.93 -14.74
N LEU A 195 -5.28 -17.73 -14.73
CA LEU A 195 -5.85 -17.12 -15.94
C LEU A 195 -4.79 -16.86 -17.01
N VAL A 196 -3.59 -16.44 -16.60
CA VAL A 196 -2.48 -16.15 -17.53
C VAL A 196 -1.78 -17.44 -17.96
N GLU A 197 -1.38 -18.29 -17.01
CA GLU A 197 -0.59 -19.50 -17.28
C GLU A 197 -1.41 -20.63 -17.89
N LEU A 198 -2.70 -20.81 -17.55
CA LEU A 198 -3.51 -21.85 -18.21
C LEU A 198 -3.79 -21.51 -19.66
N SER A 199 -3.87 -20.22 -20.01
CA SER A 199 -4.16 -19.80 -21.37
C SER A 199 -3.08 -20.26 -22.37
N SER A 200 -1.84 -20.40 -21.91
CA SER A 200 -0.67 -20.70 -22.74
C SER A 200 0.02 -22.03 -22.42
N SER A 201 -0.46 -22.81 -21.43
CA SER A 201 0.16 -24.07 -21.00
C SER A 201 -0.53 -25.34 -21.52
N GLY A 202 0.26 -26.39 -21.75
CA GLY A 202 -0.19 -27.73 -22.10
C GLY A 202 -0.79 -28.52 -20.92
N THR A 203 -1.29 -29.72 -21.19
CA THR A 203 -2.01 -30.53 -20.18
C THR A 203 -1.14 -30.92 -18.99
N VAL A 204 0.14 -31.26 -19.21
CA VAL A 204 1.05 -31.71 -18.14
C VAL A 204 1.45 -30.54 -17.24
N GLU A 205 1.78 -29.40 -17.85
CA GLU A 205 2.14 -28.17 -17.15
C GLU A 205 1.00 -27.72 -16.23
N ARG A 206 -0.25 -27.81 -16.69
CA ARG A 206 -1.42 -27.49 -15.85
C ARG A 206 -1.53 -28.40 -14.63
N ILE A 207 -1.32 -29.71 -14.79
CA ILE A 207 -1.36 -30.67 -13.66
C ILE A 207 -0.27 -30.30 -12.64
N VAL A 208 0.96 -30.06 -13.10
CA VAL A 208 2.08 -29.69 -12.23
C VAL A 208 1.81 -28.35 -11.52
N SER A 209 1.30 -27.33 -12.22
CA SER A 209 0.92 -26.04 -11.61
C SER A 209 -0.19 -26.19 -10.57
N PHE A 210 -1.22 -27.01 -10.83
CA PHE A 210 -2.26 -27.30 -9.84
C PHE A 210 -1.69 -27.99 -8.59
N MET A 211 -0.77 -28.94 -8.76
CA MET A 211 -0.10 -29.60 -7.63
C MET A 211 0.78 -28.62 -6.85
N ALA A 212 1.53 -27.76 -7.53
CA ALA A 212 2.40 -26.77 -6.89
C ALA A 212 1.59 -25.74 -6.10
N VAL A 213 0.56 -25.15 -6.70
CA VAL A 213 -0.32 -24.21 -6.02
C VAL A 213 -1.08 -24.90 -4.89
N GLY A 214 -1.65 -26.09 -5.12
CA GLY A 214 -2.34 -26.85 -4.08
C GLY A 214 -1.44 -27.18 -2.89
N SER A 215 -0.17 -27.54 -3.14
CA SER A 215 0.82 -27.74 -2.07
C SER A 215 1.11 -26.45 -1.32
N LEU A 216 1.23 -25.31 -2.02
CA LEU A 216 1.38 -24.00 -1.39
C LEU A 216 0.16 -23.63 -0.53
N LEU A 217 -1.07 -23.89 -0.99
CA LEU A 217 -2.29 -23.71 -0.21
C LEU A 217 -2.26 -24.53 1.08
N LEU A 218 -1.83 -25.80 1.01
CA LEU A 218 -1.69 -26.67 2.17
C LEU A 218 -0.64 -26.14 3.15
N LEU A 219 0.53 -25.72 2.67
CA LEU A 219 1.59 -25.14 3.51
C LEU A 219 1.11 -23.89 4.23
N ILE A 220 0.46 -22.97 3.50
CA ILE A 220 -0.09 -21.74 4.10
C ILE A 220 -1.21 -22.09 5.08
N GLY A 221 -2.11 -23.03 4.77
CA GLY A 221 -3.15 -23.47 5.68
C GLY A 221 -2.60 -24.11 6.97
N TYR A 222 -1.49 -24.82 6.88
CA TYR A 222 -0.80 -25.45 8.01
C TYR A 222 -0.03 -24.46 8.87
N PHE A 223 0.80 -23.59 8.27
CA PHE A 223 1.66 -22.66 9.00
C PHE A 223 0.97 -21.35 9.40
N ALA A 224 -0.02 -20.92 8.61
CA ALA A 224 -0.74 -19.68 8.81
C ALA A 224 -2.24 -19.92 9.12
N PRO A 225 -2.63 -20.70 10.15
CA PRO A 225 -4.05 -20.90 10.47
C PRO A 225 -4.75 -19.58 10.83
N LEU A 226 -6.05 -19.53 10.52
CA LEU A 226 -6.92 -18.40 10.84
C LEU A 226 -6.93 -18.16 12.37
N PRO A 227 -6.63 -16.95 12.86
CA PRO A 227 -6.67 -16.66 14.29
C PRO A 227 -8.05 -16.98 14.91
N PRO A 228 -8.08 -17.54 16.13
CA PRO A 228 -9.33 -17.89 16.80
C PRO A 228 -10.21 -16.65 16.99
N ALA A 229 -11.53 -16.84 16.89
CA ALA A 229 -12.46 -15.78 17.27
C ALA A 229 -12.32 -15.49 18.76
N LYS A 230 -12.37 -14.21 19.15
CA LYS A 230 -12.54 -13.85 20.57
C LYS A 230 -13.85 -14.49 21.02
N SER A 231 -13.78 -15.53 21.85
CA SER A 231 -14.98 -16.06 22.48
C SER A 231 -15.58 -14.95 23.33
N LEU A 232 -16.85 -14.63 23.10
CA LEU A 232 -17.65 -14.04 24.15
C LEU A 232 -17.68 -15.12 25.24
N SER A 233 -16.82 -15.01 26.25
CA SER A 233 -16.98 -15.81 27.45
C SER A 233 -18.31 -15.38 28.05
N THR A 234 -19.32 -16.18 27.75
CA THR A 234 -20.51 -16.46 28.52
C THR A 234 -20.28 -16.11 29.99
N ALA A 235 -20.75 -14.92 30.37
CA ALA A 235 -21.03 -14.55 31.74
C ALA A 235 -22.33 -15.24 32.19
N SER A 236 -22.38 -16.55 32.05
CA SER A 236 -23.44 -17.39 32.59
C SER A 236 -22.89 -18.77 32.91
N GLN A 237 -23.05 -19.15 34.19
CA GLN A 237 -22.71 -20.43 34.84
C GLN A 237 -21.25 -20.48 35.33
N GLU A 238 -20.92 -20.40 36.62
CA GLU A 238 -21.62 -20.45 37.92
C GLU A 238 -20.90 -19.56 38.94
#